data_AF-A0A1D8IKG1-F1
#
_entry.id   AF-A0A1D8IKG1-F1
#
_cell.length_a   1.000
_cell.length_b   1.000
_cell.length_c   1.000
_cell.angle_alpha   90.00
_cell.angle_beta   90.00
_cell.angle_gamma   90.00
#
_symmetry.space_group_name_H-M   'P 1'
#
loop_
_entity.id
_entity.type
_entity.pdbx_description
1 polymer ?
#
loop_
_entity_poly.entity_id
_entity_poly.type
_entity_poly.pdbx_seq_one_letter_code
_entity_poly.pdbx_strand_id
1 'polypeptide(L)'
;MTTDANPYVALVEDGLLDQAQLAAAQQSATARGLDMERVLLKDCGVSRCALLTALSRHYGCRFFQYDERLPVPSALYAGLDGKVLRAGRWFPVMQLGETVVIAAADPSSEAMRAQVRQLVPAADHEFRVALNEDVRWYIQDYLHAEAHLLIGIERTGLAYWRNTMALWRTKLACHRTGQARARTSMKLLRWGLALVALSNALTRINANVLAPHHVAILVVGIVLAAVGLFDYLKVRRSGMDLSCQSALMDITAETIRFTRRYHLDEAPPKPEDDTPLAQLAAAITHYCSILRPVPASKERTHLARERNMLAAQRTIAASHRTSYARARTGLSLIRTGVSFIGLGIAMDKMLGAGPYSFTDYILAGAGVLMLIDGMLWYLPVRKLKYGIGREIKER
;
A
#
# COMPACT_ATOMS: atom_id res chain seq x y z
N MET A 1 -11.34 5.83 -55.50
CA MET A 1 -10.05 6.42 -55.89
C MET A 1 -8.98 5.64 -55.20
N THR A 2 -8.16 4.93 -55.98
CA THR A 2 -7.17 3.94 -55.54
C THR A 2 -5.94 4.64 -54.95
N THR A 3 -5.83 4.67 -53.62
CA THR A 3 -4.65 5.17 -52.91
C THR A 3 -3.54 4.10 -52.89
N ASP A 4 -2.94 3.85 -54.05
CA ASP A 4 -1.66 3.13 -54.17
C ASP A 4 -0.46 4.08 -53.91
N ALA A 5 -0.72 5.27 -53.37
CA ALA A 5 0.32 6.19 -52.95
C ALA A 5 0.92 5.70 -51.63
N ASN A 6 2.25 5.62 -51.56
CA ASN A 6 2.95 5.19 -50.35
C ASN A 6 2.52 6.07 -49.14
N PRO A 7 2.03 5.48 -48.03
CA PRO A 7 1.43 6.23 -46.92
C PRO A 7 2.42 7.14 -46.17
N TYR A 8 3.71 7.00 -46.45
CA TYR A 8 4.79 7.74 -45.79
C TYR A 8 5.34 8.92 -46.60
N VAL A 9 4.78 9.22 -47.78
CA VAL A 9 5.24 10.33 -48.65
C VAL A 9 5.20 11.68 -47.94
N ALA A 10 4.19 11.91 -47.09
CA ALA A 10 4.08 13.14 -46.31
C ALA A 10 5.28 13.39 -45.37
N LEU A 11 6.03 12.36 -44.97
CA LEU A 11 7.25 12.53 -44.18
C LEU A 11 8.41 13.13 -44.99
N VAL A 12 8.42 12.89 -46.30
CA VAL A 12 9.39 13.50 -47.22
C VAL A 12 8.99 14.95 -47.53
N GLU A 13 7.69 15.19 -47.75
CA GLU A 13 7.16 16.54 -47.96
C GLU A 13 7.42 17.46 -46.75
N ASP A 14 7.30 16.92 -45.54
CA ASP A 14 7.59 17.63 -44.29
C ASP A 14 9.11 17.76 -44.01
N GLY A 15 9.98 17.26 -44.90
CA GLY A 15 11.45 17.34 -44.78
C GLY A 15 12.06 16.49 -43.65
N LEU A 16 11.31 15.53 -43.12
CA LEU A 16 11.75 14.65 -42.03
C LEU A 16 12.57 13.46 -42.52
N LEU A 17 12.42 13.10 -43.80
CA LEU A 17 13.14 12.02 -44.47
C LEU A 17 13.46 12.42 -45.92
N ASP A 18 14.58 11.94 -46.42
CA ASP A 18 14.87 12.00 -47.86
C ASP A 18 14.21 10.83 -48.61
N GLN A 19 13.92 11.02 -49.90
CA GLN A 19 13.37 9.96 -50.76
C GLN A 19 14.28 8.69 -50.76
N ALA A 20 15.59 8.88 -50.69
CA ALA A 20 16.57 7.80 -50.60
C ALA A 20 16.49 7.04 -49.26
N GLN A 21 16.27 7.77 -48.16
CA GLN A 21 16.10 7.16 -46.83
C GLN A 21 14.79 6.37 -46.74
N LEU A 22 13.71 6.88 -47.33
CA LEU A 22 12.43 6.18 -47.39
C LEU A 22 12.55 4.86 -48.17
N ALA A 23 13.22 4.88 -49.33
CA ALA A 23 13.46 3.69 -50.14
C ALA A 23 14.34 2.66 -49.39
N ALA A 24 15.40 3.12 -48.72
CA ALA A 24 16.26 2.26 -47.90
C ALA A 24 15.50 1.64 -46.71
N ALA A 25 14.63 2.41 -46.06
CA ALA A 25 13.78 1.90 -44.97
C ALA A 25 12.83 0.82 -45.48
N GLN A 26 12.25 0.99 -46.67
CA GLN A 26 11.34 0.02 -47.28
C GLN A 26 12.07 -1.28 -47.64
N GLN A 27 13.27 -1.19 -48.22
CA GLN A 27 14.12 -2.37 -48.49
C GLN A 27 14.51 -3.09 -47.20
N SER A 28 14.89 -2.35 -46.15
CA SER A 28 15.21 -2.92 -44.83
C SER A 28 14.02 -3.63 -44.19
N ALA A 29 12.82 -3.04 -44.28
CA ALA A 29 11.58 -3.65 -43.78
C ALA A 29 11.28 -4.97 -44.49
N THR A 30 11.36 -5.00 -45.82
CA THR A 30 11.16 -6.22 -46.62
C THR A 30 12.23 -7.28 -46.33
N ALA A 31 13.51 -6.91 -46.27
CA ALA A 31 14.61 -7.84 -46.03
C ALA A 31 14.54 -8.49 -44.64
N ARG A 32 14.05 -7.76 -43.63
CA ARG A 32 13.95 -8.23 -42.23
C ARG A 32 12.58 -8.79 -41.88
N GLY A 33 11.59 -8.71 -42.78
CA GLY A 33 10.20 -9.08 -42.50
C GLY A 33 9.58 -8.27 -41.35
N LEU A 34 9.97 -7.01 -41.20
CA LEU A 34 9.48 -6.11 -40.14
C LEU A 34 8.44 -5.14 -40.68
N ASP A 35 7.54 -4.68 -39.81
CA ASP A 35 6.60 -3.59 -40.12
C ASP A 35 7.38 -2.31 -40.47
N MET A 36 7.00 -1.64 -41.57
CA MET A 36 7.65 -0.41 -42.04
C MET A 36 7.67 0.69 -40.96
N GLU A 37 6.58 0.83 -40.21
CA GLU A 37 6.46 1.74 -39.07
C GLU A 37 7.59 1.53 -38.05
N ARG A 38 7.97 0.28 -37.77
CA ARG A 38 9.00 -0.04 -36.79
C ARG A 38 10.39 0.35 -37.26
N VAL A 39 10.67 0.20 -38.55
CA VAL A 39 11.94 0.63 -39.15
C VAL A 39 12.04 2.16 -39.11
N LEU A 40 10.97 2.86 -39.50
CA LEU A 40 10.91 4.33 -39.47
C LEU A 40 11.10 4.90 -38.06
N LEU A 41 10.50 4.28 -37.05
CA LEU A 41 10.64 4.71 -35.66
C LEU A 41 12.03 4.43 -35.06
N LYS A 42 12.60 3.24 -35.30
CA LYS A 42 13.83 2.80 -34.63
C LYS A 42 15.11 3.15 -35.38
N ASP A 43 15.09 2.95 -36.70
CA ASP A 43 16.30 3.03 -37.52
C ASP A 43 16.42 4.43 -38.15
N CYS A 44 15.29 5.05 -38.52
CA CYS A 44 15.27 6.41 -39.07
C CYS A 44 14.99 7.50 -38.03
N GLY A 45 14.64 7.15 -36.78
CA GLY A 45 14.42 8.10 -35.69
C GLY A 45 13.21 9.02 -35.85
N VAL A 46 12.26 8.69 -36.73
CA VAL A 46 11.04 9.48 -36.92
C VAL A 46 10.21 9.46 -35.64
N SER A 47 9.70 10.62 -35.22
CA SER A 47 8.83 10.69 -34.04
C SER A 47 7.48 10.00 -34.30
N ARG A 48 6.90 9.35 -33.28
CA ARG A 48 5.57 8.72 -33.37
C ARG A 48 4.48 9.71 -33.83
N CYS A 49 4.54 10.94 -33.34
CA CYS A 49 3.56 11.98 -33.68
C CYS A 49 3.65 12.36 -35.16
N ALA A 50 4.85 12.53 -35.71
CA ALA A 50 5.04 12.81 -37.13
C ALA A 50 4.54 11.65 -38.01
N LEU A 51 4.85 10.41 -37.63
CA LEU A 51 4.39 9.21 -38.34
C LEU A 51 2.85 9.11 -38.36
N LEU A 52 2.20 9.27 -37.20
CA LEU A 52 0.73 9.27 -37.10
C LEU A 52 0.09 10.43 -37.86
N THR A 53 0.74 11.59 -37.90
CA THR A 53 0.27 12.75 -38.68
C THR A 53 0.32 12.47 -40.18
N ALA A 54 1.41 11.86 -40.67
CA ALA A 54 1.53 11.43 -42.06
C ALA A 54 0.45 10.41 -42.44
N LEU A 55 0.24 9.40 -41.59
CA LEU A 55 -0.81 8.38 -41.78
C LEU A 55 -2.22 8.99 -41.75
N SER A 56 -2.46 9.94 -40.83
CA SER A 56 -3.73 10.65 -40.71
C SER A 56 -4.07 11.44 -41.98
N ARG A 57 -3.07 12.12 -42.57
CA ARG A 57 -3.21 12.82 -43.87
C ARG A 57 -3.50 11.83 -45.00
N HIS A 58 -2.77 10.71 -45.06
CA HIS A 58 -2.93 9.71 -46.12
C HIS A 58 -4.33 9.06 -46.10
N TYR A 59 -4.80 8.64 -44.93
CA TYR A 59 -6.10 7.96 -44.79
C TYR A 59 -7.29 8.90 -44.66
N GLY A 60 -7.06 10.22 -44.52
CA GLY A 60 -8.12 11.21 -44.34
C GLY A 60 -8.93 11.03 -43.04
N CYS A 61 -8.31 10.48 -41.98
CA CYS A 61 -8.98 10.22 -40.70
C CYS A 61 -8.11 10.68 -39.53
N ARG A 62 -8.72 10.88 -38.36
CA ARG A 62 -7.97 11.23 -37.13
C ARG A 62 -7.09 10.06 -36.71
N PHE A 63 -5.94 10.34 -36.12
CA PHE A 63 -5.13 9.30 -35.50
C PHE A 63 -5.55 9.02 -34.06
N PHE A 64 -5.19 7.84 -33.57
CA PHE A 64 -5.33 7.45 -32.17
C PHE A 64 -4.02 6.81 -31.70
N GLN A 65 -3.50 7.28 -30.57
CA GLN A 65 -2.29 6.75 -29.96
C GLN A 65 -2.67 5.89 -28.77
N TYR A 66 -1.95 4.79 -28.58
CA TYR A 66 -2.09 3.98 -27.38
C TYR A 66 -1.77 4.79 -26.12
N ASP A 67 -2.75 4.92 -25.24
CA ASP A 67 -2.58 5.43 -23.88
C ASP A 67 -3.15 4.42 -22.88
N GLU A 68 -2.27 3.92 -22.03
CA GLU A 68 -2.57 2.97 -20.94
C GLU A 68 -3.53 3.56 -19.89
N ARG A 69 -3.67 4.89 -19.85
CA ARG A 69 -4.55 5.60 -18.91
C ARG A 69 -5.99 5.67 -19.36
N LEU A 70 -6.28 5.44 -20.64
CA LEU A 70 -7.63 5.53 -21.19
C LEU A 70 -8.33 4.19 -21.01
N PRO A 71 -9.32 4.08 -20.09
CA PRO A 71 -10.05 2.83 -19.90
C PRO A 71 -10.96 2.58 -21.09
N VAL A 72 -10.75 1.46 -21.77
CA VAL A 72 -11.68 0.98 -22.80
C VAL A 72 -12.88 0.30 -22.11
N PRO A 73 -14.13 0.68 -22.42
CA PRO A 73 -15.31 0.02 -21.86
C PRO A 73 -15.34 -1.47 -22.20
N SER A 74 -15.55 -2.32 -21.18
CA SER A 74 -15.54 -3.78 -21.33
C SER A 74 -16.55 -4.32 -22.33
N ALA A 75 -17.70 -3.65 -22.46
CA ALA A 75 -18.74 -4.00 -23.43
C ALA A 75 -18.24 -3.99 -24.89
N LEU A 76 -17.18 -3.24 -25.21
CA LEU A 76 -16.68 -3.10 -26.58
C LEU A 76 -15.79 -4.26 -27.04
N TYR A 77 -15.13 -4.96 -26.11
CA TYR A 77 -14.21 -6.05 -26.44
C TYR A 77 -14.55 -7.38 -25.76
N ALA A 78 -15.58 -7.43 -24.92
CA ALA A 78 -16.07 -8.68 -24.35
C ALA A 78 -16.48 -9.66 -25.45
N GLY A 79 -15.86 -10.85 -25.47
CA GLY A 79 -16.15 -11.89 -26.44
C GLY A 79 -15.38 -11.81 -27.76
N LEU A 80 -14.53 -10.79 -27.96
CA LEU A 80 -13.64 -10.74 -29.13
C LEU A 80 -12.48 -11.73 -28.98
N ASP A 81 -12.11 -12.42 -30.08
CA ASP A 81 -10.93 -13.28 -30.11
C ASP A 81 -9.67 -12.47 -30.48
N GLY A 82 -8.66 -12.50 -29.61
CA GLY A 82 -7.38 -11.85 -29.85
C GLY A 82 -6.61 -12.38 -31.08
N LYS A 83 -6.88 -13.60 -31.58
CA LYS A 83 -6.31 -14.06 -32.87
C LYS A 83 -6.90 -13.29 -34.04
N VAL A 84 -8.22 -13.10 -34.03
CA VAL A 84 -8.96 -12.37 -35.06
C VAL A 84 -8.52 -10.92 -35.12
N LEU A 85 -8.40 -10.26 -33.96
CA LEU A 85 -7.95 -8.85 -33.89
C LEU A 85 -6.49 -8.66 -34.29
N ARG A 86 -5.61 -9.62 -34.01
CA ARG A 86 -4.22 -9.59 -34.50
C ARG A 86 -4.13 -9.74 -36.02
N ALA A 87 -4.96 -10.60 -36.61
CA ALA A 87 -5.03 -10.74 -38.06
C ALA A 87 -5.63 -9.50 -38.73
N GLY A 88 -6.70 -8.94 -38.15
CA GLY A 88 -7.38 -7.74 -38.66
C GLY A 88 -6.63 -6.43 -38.37
N ARG A 89 -5.69 -6.41 -37.42
CA ARG A 89 -4.93 -5.23 -36.97
C ARG A 89 -5.82 -4.04 -36.58
N TRP A 90 -6.85 -4.30 -35.78
CA TRP A 90 -7.73 -3.29 -35.22
C TRP A 90 -8.15 -3.59 -33.78
N PHE A 91 -8.61 -2.57 -33.05
CA PHE A 91 -9.14 -2.70 -31.70
C PHE A 91 -10.15 -1.57 -31.38
N PRO A 92 -11.29 -1.85 -30.69
CA PRO A 92 -12.24 -0.82 -30.28
C PRO A 92 -11.72 -0.06 -29.06
N VAL A 93 -11.65 1.27 -29.12
CA VAL A 93 -10.95 2.08 -28.10
C VAL A 93 -11.88 2.91 -27.21
N MET A 94 -13.02 3.38 -27.71
CA MET A 94 -13.99 4.13 -26.91
C MET A 94 -15.35 4.17 -27.58
N GLN A 95 -16.38 4.53 -26.81
CA GLN A 95 -17.72 4.79 -27.29
C GLN A 95 -18.07 6.26 -27.03
N LEU A 96 -18.49 6.96 -28.08
CA LEU A 96 -18.94 8.36 -28.04
C LEU A 96 -20.41 8.40 -28.43
N GLY A 97 -21.30 8.31 -27.43
CA GLY A 97 -22.74 8.20 -27.68
C GLY A 97 -23.09 6.90 -28.40
N GLU A 98 -23.60 7.01 -29.63
CA GLU A 98 -23.95 5.86 -30.47
C GLU A 98 -22.83 5.41 -31.42
N THR A 99 -21.72 6.15 -31.48
CA THR A 99 -20.57 5.87 -32.34
C THR A 99 -19.45 5.17 -31.57
N VAL A 100 -18.96 4.03 -32.06
CA VAL A 100 -17.77 3.36 -31.51
C VAL A 100 -16.54 3.75 -32.31
N VAL A 101 -15.50 4.20 -31.61
CA VAL A 101 -14.21 4.55 -32.20
C VAL A 101 -13.34 3.30 -32.27
N ILE A 102 -12.84 3.01 -33.47
CA ILE A 102 -11.99 1.85 -33.78
C ILE A 102 -10.60 2.34 -34.15
N ALA A 103 -9.58 1.89 -33.42
CA ALA A 103 -8.19 2.10 -33.78
C ALA A 103 -7.76 0.99 -34.74
N ALA A 104 -7.29 1.35 -35.93
CA ALA A 104 -6.88 0.40 -36.96
C ALA A 104 -5.55 0.79 -37.61
N ALA A 105 -4.72 -0.21 -37.91
CA ALA A 105 -3.48 -0.01 -38.67
C ALA A 105 -3.74 0.39 -40.13
N ASP A 106 -4.79 -0.18 -40.72
CA ASP A 106 -5.26 0.19 -42.06
C ASP A 106 -6.76 0.49 -42.03
N PRO A 107 -7.14 1.76 -41.78
CA PRO A 107 -8.53 2.17 -41.76
C PRO A 107 -9.25 2.02 -43.09
N SER A 108 -8.54 1.88 -44.21
CA SER A 108 -9.13 1.83 -45.56
C SER A 108 -9.58 0.41 -45.97
N SER A 109 -9.07 -0.62 -45.30
CA SER A 109 -9.36 -2.02 -45.61
C SER A 109 -10.86 -2.36 -45.47
N GLU A 110 -11.49 -2.73 -46.59
CA GLU A 110 -12.90 -3.15 -46.61
C GLU A 110 -13.13 -4.44 -45.81
N ALA A 111 -12.18 -5.39 -45.86
CA ALA A 111 -12.26 -6.65 -45.12
C ALA A 111 -12.27 -6.40 -43.59
N MET A 112 -11.40 -5.50 -43.11
CA MET A 112 -11.38 -5.10 -41.71
C MET A 112 -12.68 -4.39 -41.31
N ARG A 113 -13.18 -3.45 -42.12
CA ARG A 113 -14.44 -2.74 -41.85
C ARG A 113 -15.64 -3.69 -41.78
N ALA A 114 -15.70 -4.69 -42.67
CA ALA A 114 -16.74 -5.71 -42.64
C ALA A 114 -16.66 -6.55 -41.36
N GLN A 115 -15.44 -6.95 -40.97
CA GLN A 115 -15.20 -7.71 -39.73
C GLN A 115 -15.59 -6.91 -38.48
N VAL A 116 -15.28 -5.61 -38.43
CA VAL A 116 -15.69 -4.71 -37.33
C VAL A 116 -17.20 -4.64 -37.22
N ARG A 117 -17.91 -4.45 -38.34
CA ARG A 117 -19.39 -4.38 -38.35
C ARG A 117 -20.04 -5.68 -37.88
N GLN A 118 -19.39 -6.82 -38.13
CA GLN A 118 -19.87 -8.12 -37.68
C GLN A 118 -19.64 -8.35 -36.18
N LEU A 119 -18.50 -7.91 -35.65
CA LEU A 119 -18.06 -8.27 -34.30
C LEU A 119 -18.35 -7.19 -33.24
N VAL A 120 -18.50 -5.94 -33.63
CA VAL A 120 -18.74 -4.81 -32.72
C VAL A 120 -20.08 -4.15 -33.04
N PRO A 121 -21.17 -4.52 -32.34
CA PRO A 121 -22.47 -3.91 -32.56
C PRO A 121 -22.48 -2.45 -32.08
N ALA A 122 -22.70 -1.52 -33.00
CA ALA A 122 -22.84 -0.08 -32.76
C ALA A 122 -23.72 0.55 -33.87
N ALA A 123 -24.28 1.73 -33.63
CA ALA A 123 -25.05 2.44 -34.66
C ALA A 123 -24.13 2.97 -35.76
N ASP A 124 -22.99 3.54 -35.36
CA ASP A 124 -21.94 4.04 -36.26
C ASP A 124 -20.54 3.62 -35.78
N HIS A 125 -19.60 3.54 -36.73
CA HIS A 125 -18.18 3.26 -36.47
C HIS A 125 -17.30 4.39 -36.98
N GLU A 126 -16.54 5.01 -36.08
CA GLU A 126 -15.50 5.99 -36.44
C GLU A 126 -14.14 5.29 -36.50
N PHE A 127 -13.55 5.19 -37.69
CA PHE A 127 -12.23 4.58 -37.85
C PHE A 127 -11.13 5.64 -37.69
N ARG A 128 -10.19 5.38 -36.79
CA ARG A 128 -9.00 6.20 -36.54
C ARG A 128 -7.74 5.39 -36.82
N VAL A 129 -6.77 6.02 -37.46
CA VAL A 129 -5.48 5.36 -37.75
C VAL A 129 -4.67 5.25 -36.47
N ALA A 130 -4.12 4.07 -36.21
CA ALA A 130 -3.20 3.81 -35.11
C ALA A 130 -2.03 2.98 -35.62
N LEU A 131 -0.87 3.06 -34.96
CA LEU A 131 0.26 2.21 -35.33
C LEU A 131 -0.08 0.75 -35.07
N ASN A 132 0.45 -0.17 -35.88
CA ASN A 132 0.26 -1.61 -35.67
C ASN A 132 0.80 -2.06 -34.31
N GLU A 133 1.82 -1.36 -33.80
CA GLU A 133 2.35 -1.56 -32.45
C GLU A 133 1.33 -1.14 -31.37
N ASP A 134 0.63 -0.01 -31.56
CA ASP A 134 -0.37 0.50 -30.62
C ASP A 134 -1.58 -0.45 -30.52
N VAL A 135 -2.07 -0.93 -31.67
CA VAL A 135 -3.15 -1.93 -31.72
C VAL A 135 -2.73 -3.21 -30.99
N ARG A 136 -1.49 -3.64 -31.17
CA ARG A 136 -0.95 -4.84 -30.50
C ARG A 136 -0.87 -4.65 -28.99
N TRP A 137 -0.52 -3.45 -28.52
CA TRP A 137 -0.56 -3.11 -27.09
C TRP A 137 -1.98 -3.11 -26.56
N TYR A 138 -2.96 -2.55 -27.28
CA TYR A 138 -4.36 -2.66 -26.90
C TYR A 138 -4.82 -4.11 -26.77
N ILE A 139 -4.57 -4.95 -27.77
CA ILE A 139 -4.92 -6.38 -27.70
C ILE A 139 -4.20 -7.05 -26.53
N GLN A 140 -2.91 -6.77 -26.36
CA GLN A 140 -2.14 -7.34 -25.27
C GLN A 140 -2.64 -6.87 -23.90
N ASP A 141 -3.17 -5.65 -23.75
CA ASP A 141 -3.59 -5.08 -22.46
C ASP A 141 -5.08 -5.20 -22.18
N TYR A 142 -5.89 -5.60 -23.15
CA TYR A 142 -7.33 -5.76 -22.99
C TYR A 142 -7.88 -7.16 -23.33
N LEU A 143 -7.09 -8.08 -23.89
CA LEU A 143 -7.55 -9.45 -24.23
C LEU A 143 -6.69 -10.56 -23.63
N HIS A 144 -5.73 -10.23 -22.77
CA HIS A 144 -4.87 -11.20 -22.10
C HIS A 144 -5.52 -11.82 -20.85
N ALA A 145 -6.64 -11.26 -20.39
CA ALA A 145 -7.45 -11.73 -19.28
C ALA A 145 -8.91 -11.29 -19.51
N GLU A 146 -9.87 -11.88 -18.79
CA GLU A 146 -11.28 -11.47 -18.90
C GLU A 146 -11.46 -9.98 -18.58
N ALA A 147 -12.48 -9.34 -19.17
CA ALA A 147 -12.66 -7.89 -19.12
C ALA A 147 -12.73 -7.27 -17.70
N HIS A 148 -13.10 -8.08 -16.71
CA HIS A 148 -13.14 -7.69 -15.30
C HIS A 148 -11.76 -7.72 -14.61
N LEU A 149 -10.71 -8.14 -15.32
CA LEU A 149 -9.34 -8.37 -14.84
C LEU A 149 -8.29 -7.45 -15.49
N LEU A 150 -8.68 -6.49 -16.35
CA LEU A 150 -7.75 -5.78 -17.21
C LEU A 150 -6.99 -4.62 -16.55
N ILE A 151 -5.74 -4.48 -17.00
CA ILE A 151 -4.59 -3.97 -16.26
C ILE A 151 -4.56 -2.43 -16.05
N GLY A 152 -5.40 -1.66 -16.75
CA GLY A 152 -5.47 -0.19 -16.61
C GLY A 152 -5.85 0.31 -15.20
N ILE A 153 -6.45 -0.56 -14.38
CA ILE A 153 -6.87 -0.28 -13.01
C ILE A 153 -5.75 -0.61 -11.99
N GLU A 154 -4.66 -1.28 -12.43
CA GLU A 154 -3.64 -1.80 -11.55
C GLU A 154 -2.67 -0.72 -11.05
N ARG A 155 -2.26 0.24 -11.89
CA ARG A 155 -1.31 1.29 -11.45
C ARG A 155 -1.94 2.26 -10.45
N THR A 156 -3.19 2.62 -10.66
CA THR A 156 -3.96 3.45 -9.72
C THR A 156 -4.25 2.67 -8.44
N GLY A 157 -4.59 1.38 -8.53
CA GLY A 157 -4.72 0.48 -7.39
C GLY A 157 -3.42 0.32 -6.58
N LEU A 158 -2.30 0.04 -7.26
CA LEU A 158 -0.96 -0.10 -6.67
C LEU A 158 -0.49 1.22 -6.03
N ALA A 159 -0.78 2.37 -6.66
CA ALA A 159 -0.43 3.68 -6.12
C ALA A 159 -1.29 4.04 -4.90
N TYR A 160 -2.60 3.83 -4.97
CA TYR A 160 -3.53 3.99 -3.85
C TYR A 160 -3.09 3.12 -2.67
N TRP A 161 -2.80 1.85 -2.93
CA TRP A 161 -2.35 0.90 -1.92
C TRP A 161 -1.01 1.32 -1.29
N ARG A 162 -0.05 1.78 -2.08
CA ARG A 162 1.23 2.32 -1.57
C ARG A 162 1.02 3.54 -0.67
N ASN A 163 0.14 4.46 -1.05
CA ASN A 163 -0.20 5.65 -0.26
C ASN A 163 -0.88 5.26 1.06
N THR A 164 -1.81 4.32 1.01
CA THR A 164 -2.49 3.75 2.17
C THR A 164 -1.47 3.13 3.14
N MET A 165 -0.56 2.29 2.65
CA MET A 165 0.51 1.70 3.48
C MET A 165 1.45 2.75 4.10
N ALA A 166 1.78 3.82 3.36
CA ALA A 166 2.59 4.91 3.88
C ALA A 166 1.89 5.69 5.01
N LEU A 167 0.60 5.98 4.82
CA LEU A 167 -0.23 6.61 5.84
C LEU A 167 -0.28 5.74 7.12
N TRP A 168 -0.48 4.43 6.96
CA TRP A 168 -0.54 3.51 8.10
C TRP A 168 0.79 3.39 8.84
N ARG A 169 1.92 3.31 8.13
CA ARG A 169 3.24 3.33 8.76
C ARG A 169 3.48 4.61 9.57
N THR A 170 2.96 5.74 9.09
CA THR A 170 3.01 7.03 9.80
C THR A 170 2.15 6.99 11.05
N LYS A 171 0.91 6.50 10.96
CA LYS A 171 0.02 6.33 12.13
C LYS A 171 0.63 5.40 13.20
N LEU A 172 1.20 4.26 12.77
CA LEU A 172 1.91 3.32 13.66
C LEU A 172 3.13 3.97 14.32
N ALA A 173 3.86 4.83 13.61
CA ALA A 173 4.97 5.60 14.18
C ALA A 173 4.48 6.58 15.25
N CYS A 174 3.42 7.34 14.98
CA CYS A 174 2.79 8.25 15.95
C CYS A 174 2.28 7.50 17.19
N HIS A 175 1.73 6.29 17.02
CA HIS A 175 1.29 5.49 18.16
C HIS A 175 2.48 5.05 19.03
N ARG A 176 3.61 4.65 18.43
CA ARG A 176 4.83 4.30 19.17
C ARG A 176 5.44 5.50 19.90
N THR A 177 5.39 6.71 19.32
CA THR A 177 5.85 7.92 20.03
C THR A 177 4.93 8.23 21.20
N GLY A 178 3.61 8.04 21.06
CA GLY A 178 2.65 8.09 22.18
C GLY A 178 2.99 7.11 23.31
N GLN A 179 3.27 5.84 22.98
CA GLN A 179 3.70 4.83 23.97
C GLN A 179 5.04 5.18 24.64
N ALA A 180 5.97 5.81 23.92
CA ALA A 180 7.21 6.30 24.50
C ALA A 180 6.97 7.44 25.48
N ARG A 181 6.11 8.41 25.12
CA ARG A 181 5.70 9.53 25.98
C ARG A 181 4.97 9.05 27.24
N ALA A 182 4.09 8.05 27.11
CA ALA A 182 3.44 7.43 28.27
C ALA A 182 4.49 6.82 29.22
N ARG A 183 5.51 6.12 28.70
CA ARG A 183 6.57 5.57 29.57
C ARG A 183 7.39 6.65 30.26
N THR A 184 7.67 7.78 29.61
CA THR A 184 8.39 8.89 30.26
C THR A 184 7.57 9.55 31.35
N SER A 185 6.27 9.79 31.11
CA SER A 185 5.37 10.35 32.12
C SER A 185 5.18 9.38 33.31
N MET A 186 5.12 8.07 33.04
CA MET A 186 5.08 7.04 34.08
C MET A 186 6.38 6.97 34.91
N LYS A 187 7.55 7.20 34.30
CA LYS A 187 8.80 7.32 35.06
C LYS A 187 8.74 8.50 36.02
N LEU A 188 8.25 9.65 35.58
CA LEU A 188 8.07 10.84 36.42
C LEU A 188 7.09 10.56 37.56
N LEU A 189 5.94 9.96 37.26
CA LEU A 189 4.94 9.57 38.28
C LEU A 189 5.55 8.62 39.33
N ARG A 190 6.32 7.61 38.89
CA ARG A 190 6.99 6.67 39.79
C ARG A 190 8.01 7.36 40.69
N TRP A 191 8.82 8.28 40.17
CA TRP A 191 9.76 9.05 40.98
C TRP A 191 9.04 9.96 41.98
N GLY A 192 7.94 10.60 41.56
CA GLY A 192 7.11 11.42 42.45
C GLY A 192 6.54 10.62 43.61
N LEU A 193 5.87 9.49 43.32
CA LEU A 193 5.30 8.61 44.35
C LEU A 193 6.36 8.02 45.28
N ALA A 194 7.55 7.66 44.75
CA ALA A 194 8.64 7.16 45.57
C ALA A 194 9.19 8.24 46.52
N LEU A 195 9.28 9.50 46.09
CA LEU A 195 9.69 10.61 46.96
C LEU A 195 8.65 10.92 48.04
N VAL A 196 7.36 10.84 47.70
CA VAL A 196 6.27 10.95 48.69
C VAL A 196 6.40 9.84 49.75
N ALA A 197 6.60 8.60 49.31
CA ALA A 197 6.80 7.46 50.22
C ALA A 197 8.06 7.63 51.08
N LEU A 198 9.18 8.07 50.49
CA LEU A 198 10.42 8.32 51.22
C LEU A 198 10.27 9.44 52.26
N SER A 199 9.61 10.55 51.88
CA SER A 199 9.32 11.62 52.82
C SER A 199 8.48 11.14 53.99
N ASN A 200 7.43 10.35 53.73
CA ASN A 200 6.57 9.80 54.78
C ASN A 200 7.34 8.85 55.71
N ALA A 201 8.18 7.97 55.14
CA ALA A 201 9.03 7.06 55.91
C ALA A 201 10.00 7.83 56.83
N LEU A 202 10.68 8.86 56.31
CA LEU A 202 11.63 9.66 57.08
C LEU A 202 10.95 10.44 58.23
N THR A 203 9.78 11.03 57.98
CA THR A 203 9.02 11.74 59.01
C THR A 203 8.61 10.82 60.16
N ARG A 204 8.24 9.57 59.86
CA ARG A 204 7.86 8.57 60.88
C ARG A 204 9.04 8.04 61.69
N ILE A 205 10.19 7.81 61.05
CA ILE A 205 11.39 7.29 61.72
C ILE A 205 11.98 8.32 62.68
N ASN A 206 12.05 9.59 62.28
CA ASN A 206 12.79 10.62 63.03
C ASN A 206 11.91 11.42 64.02
N ALA A 207 10.62 11.08 64.13
CA ALA A 207 9.61 11.73 64.98
C ALA A 207 9.55 13.27 64.89
N ASN A 208 10.14 13.87 63.85
CA ASN A 208 10.28 15.31 63.70
C ASN A 208 9.45 15.80 62.51
N VAL A 209 8.23 16.23 62.84
CA VAL A 209 7.12 16.45 61.91
C VAL A 209 7.34 17.62 60.94
N LEU A 210 8.32 18.50 61.21
CA LEU A 210 8.47 19.80 60.54
C LEU A 210 9.90 20.14 60.08
N ALA A 211 10.81 19.16 59.96
CA ALA A 211 12.11 19.47 59.38
C ALA A 211 11.93 19.96 57.92
N PRO A 212 12.44 21.15 57.55
CA PRO A 212 12.14 21.81 56.27
C PRO A 212 12.52 20.94 55.06
N HIS A 213 13.52 20.09 55.22
CA HIS A 213 13.99 19.15 54.22
C HIS A 213 12.96 18.05 53.88
N HIS A 214 12.20 17.52 54.84
CA HIS A 214 11.18 16.50 54.58
C HIS A 214 10.00 17.10 53.81
N VAL A 215 9.55 18.29 54.22
CA VAL A 215 8.49 19.03 53.52
C VAL A 215 8.90 19.35 52.09
N ALA A 216 10.16 19.74 51.85
CA ALA A 216 10.68 19.98 50.51
C ALA A 216 10.64 18.71 49.63
N ILE A 217 11.05 17.55 50.15
CA ILE A 217 10.99 16.26 49.43
C ILE A 217 9.54 15.88 49.10
N LEU A 218 8.62 16.08 50.05
CA LEU A 218 7.19 15.80 49.86
C LEU A 218 6.60 16.68 48.74
N VAL A 219 6.85 17.99 48.78
CA VAL A 219 6.34 18.94 47.77
C VAL A 219 6.88 18.60 46.38
N VAL A 220 8.19 18.35 46.26
CA VAL A 220 8.81 17.93 45.00
C VAL A 220 8.20 16.61 44.50
N GLY A 221 7.99 15.64 45.39
CA GLY A 221 7.35 14.37 45.08
C GLY A 221 5.93 14.54 44.54
N ILE A 222 5.11 15.36 45.19
CA ILE A 222 3.73 15.66 44.77
C ILE A 222 3.71 16.35 43.41
N VAL A 223 4.57 17.35 43.18
CA VAL A 223 4.64 18.07 41.90
C VAL A 223 5.04 17.11 40.77
N LEU A 224 6.07 16.29 40.95
CA LEU A 224 6.50 15.30 39.96
C LEU A 224 5.41 14.26 39.68
N ALA A 225 4.70 13.81 40.72
CA ALA A 225 3.58 12.88 40.58
C ALA A 225 2.42 13.51 39.80
N ALA A 226 2.04 14.75 40.12
CA ALA A 226 0.95 15.47 39.46
C ALA A 226 1.26 15.73 37.97
N VAL A 227 2.48 16.20 37.65
CA VAL A 227 2.93 16.42 36.27
C VAL A 227 2.95 15.11 35.50
N GLY A 228 3.54 14.06 36.08
CA GLY A 228 3.60 12.73 35.45
C GLY A 228 2.21 12.13 35.20
N LEU A 229 1.28 12.28 36.16
CA LEU A 229 -0.09 11.81 36.03
C LEU A 229 -0.87 12.61 34.98
N PHE A 230 -0.72 13.92 34.95
CA PHE A 230 -1.39 14.78 33.97
C PHE A 230 -0.95 14.44 32.54
N ASP A 231 0.36 14.35 32.30
CA ASP A 231 0.90 13.96 30.99
C ASP A 231 0.48 12.54 30.60
N TYR A 232 0.44 11.61 31.56
CA TYR A 232 -0.05 10.26 31.33
C TYR A 232 -1.52 10.24 30.91
N LEU A 233 -2.40 10.91 31.67
CA LEU A 233 -3.82 10.99 31.38
C LEU A 233 -4.10 11.69 30.06
N LYS A 234 -3.31 12.71 29.69
CA LYS A 234 -3.39 13.35 28.37
C LYS A 234 -3.14 12.35 27.23
N VAL A 235 -2.10 11.53 27.36
CA VAL A 235 -1.78 10.48 26.38
C VAL A 235 -2.82 9.35 26.39
N ARG A 236 -3.35 8.99 27.55
CA ARG A 236 -4.41 7.98 27.70
C ARG A 236 -5.73 8.45 27.06
N ARG A 237 -6.12 9.72 27.27
CA ARG A 237 -7.33 10.32 26.70
C ARG A 237 -7.25 10.54 25.19
N SER A 238 -6.05 10.69 24.62
CA SER A 238 -5.88 10.85 23.16
C SER A 238 -6.20 9.59 22.35
N GLY A 239 -6.98 8.64 22.90
CA GLY A 239 -7.50 7.50 22.16
C GLY A 239 -6.38 6.68 21.52
N MET A 240 -5.51 6.10 22.34
CA MET A 240 -4.60 5.03 21.88
C MET A 240 -5.36 3.71 21.68
N ASP A 241 -6.50 3.83 21.00
CA ASP A 241 -7.46 2.77 20.88
C ASP A 241 -6.95 1.70 19.92
N LEU A 242 -7.50 0.50 20.06
CA LEU A 242 -7.20 -0.66 19.23
C LEU A 242 -7.76 -0.51 17.81
N SER A 243 -8.10 0.71 17.38
CA SER A 243 -8.48 1.06 16.01
C SER A 243 -7.41 0.70 14.99
N CYS A 244 -6.18 0.50 15.46
CA CYS A 244 -5.11 -0.05 14.63
C CYS A 244 -5.28 -1.53 14.31
N GLN A 245 -6.06 -2.32 15.08
CA GLN A 245 -6.44 -3.70 14.74
C GLN A 245 -7.54 -3.74 13.68
N SER A 246 -8.64 -3.00 13.84
CA SER A 246 -9.71 -2.93 12.83
C SER A 246 -9.17 -2.35 11.52
N ALA A 247 -8.34 -1.31 11.62
CA ALA A 247 -7.58 -0.82 10.49
C ALA A 247 -6.60 -1.86 9.93
N LEU A 248 -5.94 -2.65 10.77
CA LEU A 248 -5.14 -3.77 10.28
C LEU A 248 -6.02 -4.74 9.52
N MET A 249 -7.22 -5.05 10.01
CA MET A 249 -8.19 -5.91 9.33
C MET A 249 -8.63 -5.31 8.00
N ASP A 250 -8.79 -3.99 7.90
CA ASP A 250 -9.14 -3.33 6.64
C ASP A 250 -7.96 -3.35 5.65
N ILE A 251 -6.75 -3.02 6.12
CA ILE A 251 -5.50 -3.14 5.36
C ILE A 251 -5.31 -4.58 4.89
N THR A 252 -5.63 -5.52 5.76
CA THR A 252 -5.51 -6.95 5.55
C THR A 252 -6.54 -7.44 4.56
N ALA A 253 -7.80 -7.08 4.72
CA ALA A 253 -8.89 -7.42 3.82
C ALA A 253 -8.65 -6.82 2.45
N GLU A 254 -8.21 -5.56 2.36
CA GLU A 254 -7.84 -4.93 1.10
C GLU A 254 -6.59 -5.56 0.48
N THR A 255 -5.59 -5.93 1.28
CA THR A 255 -4.39 -6.60 0.76
C THR A 255 -4.68 -8.03 0.33
N ILE A 256 -5.50 -8.80 1.06
CA ILE A 256 -5.96 -10.14 0.68
C ILE A 256 -6.85 -10.07 -0.55
N ARG A 257 -7.79 -9.11 -0.61
CA ARG A 257 -8.64 -8.87 -1.77
C ARG A 257 -7.80 -8.52 -2.99
N PHE A 258 -6.76 -7.71 -2.79
CA PHE A 258 -5.77 -7.40 -3.81
C PHE A 258 -4.98 -8.66 -4.21
N THR A 259 -4.29 -9.34 -3.30
CA THR A 259 -3.44 -10.50 -3.63
C THR A 259 -4.21 -11.73 -4.08
N ARG A 260 -5.47 -11.95 -3.66
CA ARG A 260 -6.33 -13.03 -4.19
C ARG A 260 -6.88 -12.72 -5.58
N ARG A 261 -7.17 -11.45 -5.89
CA ARG A 261 -7.59 -11.05 -7.24
C ARG A 261 -6.41 -11.03 -8.22
N TYR A 262 -5.21 -10.73 -7.74
CA TYR A 262 -3.99 -10.72 -8.53
C TYR A 262 -3.38 -12.11 -8.58
N HIS A 263 -3.47 -12.78 -9.72
CA HIS A 263 -2.93 -14.12 -9.91
C HIS A 263 -1.40 -14.11 -9.66
N LEU A 264 -0.99 -14.57 -8.47
CA LEU A 264 0.37 -15.01 -8.20
C LEU A 264 0.47 -16.42 -8.82
N ASP A 265 1.55 -16.72 -9.53
CA ASP A 265 1.75 -18.06 -10.12
C ASP A 265 1.72 -19.17 -9.05
N GLU A 266 2.00 -18.80 -7.79
CA GLU A 266 1.87 -19.65 -6.62
C GLU A 266 0.63 -19.27 -5.81
N ALA A 267 -0.23 -20.25 -5.54
CA ALA A 267 -1.36 -20.09 -4.64
C ALA A 267 -0.84 -19.67 -3.25
N PRO A 268 -1.49 -18.70 -2.58
CA PRO A 268 -1.07 -18.27 -1.26
C PRO A 268 -1.09 -19.46 -0.29
N PRO A 269 -0.07 -19.60 0.60
CA PRO A 269 -0.07 -20.65 1.63
C PRO A 269 -1.39 -20.64 2.44
N LYS A 270 -1.75 -21.80 2.98
CA LYS A 270 -2.93 -21.90 3.85
C LYS A 270 -2.67 -21.06 5.12
N PRO A 271 -3.60 -20.19 5.53
CA PRO A 271 -3.42 -19.43 6.76
C PRO A 271 -3.37 -20.36 7.97
N GLU A 272 -2.55 -19.99 8.94
CA GLU A 272 -2.36 -20.75 10.17
C GLU A 272 -3.61 -20.73 11.06
N ASP A 273 -4.32 -19.59 11.07
CA ASP A 273 -5.55 -19.35 11.81
C ASP A 273 -6.51 -18.45 11.00
N ASP A 274 -7.79 -18.40 11.40
CA ASP A 274 -8.80 -17.53 10.77
C ASP A 274 -8.63 -16.04 11.10
N THR A 275 -7.62 -15.67 11.89
CA THR A 275 -7.37 -14.26 12.18
C THR A 275 -7.03 -13.51 10.88
N PRO A 276 -7.54 -12.29 10.69
CA PRO A 276 -7.27 -11.49 9.50
C PRO A 276 -5.77 -11.40 9.25
N LEU A 277 -4.98 -11.09 10.28
CA LEU A 277 -3.53 -10.96 10.14
C LEU A 277 -2.84 -12.26 9.68
N ALA A 278 -3.31 -13.43 10.12
CA ALA A 278 -2.80 -14.71 9.62
C ALA A 278 -3.20 -14.92 8.15
N GLN A 279 -4.43 -14.54 7.77
CA GLN A 279 -4.85 -14.53 6.37
C GLN A 279 -4.00 -13.56 5.52
N LEU A 280 -3.59 -12.42 6.07
CA LEU A 280 -2.69 -11.47 5.39
C LEU A 280 -1.30 -12.06 5.21
N ALA A 281 -0.73 -12.59 6.28
CA ALA A 281 0.60 -13.17 6.26
C ALA A 281 0.67 -14.33 5.27
N ALA A 282 -0.38 -15.14 5.21
CA ALA A 282 -0.55 -16.21 4.25
C ALA A 282 -0.74 -15.70 2.80
N ALA A 283 -1.36 -14.53 2.62
CA ALA A 283 -1.55 -13.91 1.31
C ALA A 283 -0.28 -13.21 0.78
N ILE A 284 0.79 -13.15 1.57
CA ILE A 284 2.07 -12.53 1.22
C ILE A 284 3.09 -13.65 0.99
N THR A 285 3.38 -13.94 -0.27
CA THR A 285 4.33 -15.00 -0.67
C THR A 285 5.79 -14.64 -0.32
N HIS A 286 6.66 -15.66 -0.29
CA HIS A 286 8.11 -15.51 -0.13
C HIS A 286 8.77 -15.24 -1.49
N TYR A 287 8.71 -14.02 -2.02
CA TYR A 287 9.40 -13.69 -3.28
C TYR A 287 10.86 -13.28 -3.03
N CYS A 288 11.76 -14.02 -3.67
CA CYS A 288 13.01 -13.52 -4.24
C CYS A 288 13.00 -14.04 -5.69
N SER A 289 12.59 -13.20 -6.66
CA SER A 289 12.43 -13.68 -8.03
C SER A 289 13.71 -13.49 -8.84
N ILE A 290 14.04 -14.51 -9.63
CA ILE A 290 15.06 -14.44 -10.68
C ILE A 290 14.36 -13.94 -11.95
N LEU A 291 14.76 -12.76 -12.44
CA LEU A 291 14.21 -12.17 -13.65
C LEU A 291 14.53 -13.05 -14.87
N ARG A 292 13.50 -13.50 -15.60
CA ARG A 292 13.65 -14.08 -16.95
C ARG A 292 13.45 -12.96 -17.98
N PRO A 293 14.14 -13.00 -19.14
CA PRO A 293 14.08 -11.92 -20.11
C PRO A 293 12.71 -11.93 -20.82
N VAL A 294 11.85 -10.98 -20.48
CA VAL A 294 10.53 -10.72 -21.11
C VAL A 294 10.42 -9.19 -21.33
N PRO A 295 9.55 -8.66 -22.22
CA PRO A 295 9.66 -7.26 -22.66
C PRO A 295 9.50 -6.24 -21.51
N ALA A 296 10.22 -5.12 -21.64
CA ALA A 296 10.48 -4.13 -20.58
C ALA A 296 9.26 -3.55 -19.84
N SER A 297 8.06 -3.59 -20.42
CA SER A 297 6.83 -3.16 -19.73
C SER A 297 6.40 -4.15 -18.63
N LYS A 298 6.55 -5.46 -18.88
CA LYS A 298 6.22 -6.51 -17.90
C LYS A 298 7.20 -6.50 -16.72
N GLU A 299 8.48 -6.22 -16.98
CA GLU A 299 9.50 -6.09 -15.93
C GLU A 299 9.19 -4.93 -14.96
N ARG A 300 8.74 -3.77 -15.48
CA ARG A 300 8.40 -2.62 -14.63
C ARG A 300 7.20 -2.90 -13.72
N THR A 301 6.16 -3.52 -14.26
CA THR A 301 4.97 -3.91 -13.47
C THR A 301 5.33 -4.98 -12.44
N HIS A 302 6.15 -5.96 -12.81
CA HIS A 302 6.65 -6.98 -11.91
C HIS A 302 7.47 -6.39 -10.74
N LEU A 303 8.42 -5.49 -11.04
CA LEU A 303 9.21 -4.79 -10.00
C LEU A 303 8.34 -3.89 -9.12
N ALA A 304 7.31 -3.25 -9.68
CA ALA A 304 6.35 -2.48 -8.90
C ALA A 304 5.54 -3.38 -7.94
N ARG A 305 5.16 -4.57 -8.38
CA ARG A 305 4.49 -5.60 -7.55
C ARG A 305 5.37 -6.00 -6.38
N GLU A 306 6.62 -6.37 -6.61
CA GLU A 306 7.56 -6.77 -5.55
C GLU A 306 7.76 -5.67 -4.51
N ARG A 307 7.95 -4.42 -4.96
CA ARG A 307 8.09 -3.27 -4.06
C ARG A 307 6.89 -3.09 -3.15
N ASN A 308 5.69 -3.29 -3.68
CA ASN A 308 4.46 -3.18 -2.91
C ASN A 308 4.34 -4.32 -1.90
N MET A 309 4.54 -5.54 -2.33
CA MET A 309 4.62 -6.72 -1.47
C MET A 309 5.59 -6.56 -0.28
N LEU A 310 6.82 -6.11 -0.53
CA LEU A 310 7.79 -5.77 0.52
C LEU A 310 7.33 -4.61 1.41
N ALA A 311 6.53 -3.67 0.88
CA ALA A 311 5.91 -2.61 1.68
C ALA A 311 4.82 -3.15 2.62
N ALA A 312 4.03 -4.16 2.22
CA ALA A 312 3.10 -4.85 3.11
C ALA A 312 3.83 -5.58 4.23
N GLN A 313 4.85 -6.38 3.89
CA GLN A 313 5.67 -7.09 4.89
C GLN A 313 6.25 -6.12 5.94
N ARG A 314 6.78 -4.96 5.50
CA ARG A 314 7.28 -3.91 6.40
C ARG A 314 6.18 -3.31 7.29
N THR A 315 4.97 -3.15 6.76
CA THR A 315 3.84 -2.57 7.51
C THR A 315 3.33 -3.54 8.57
N ILE A 316 3.28 -4.84 8.24
CA ILE A 316 2.97 -5.91 9.20
C ILE A 316 4.02 -5.94 10.31
N ALA A 317 5.30 -5.98 9.97
CA ALA A 317 6.39 -5.96 10.97
C ALA A 317 6.32 -4.70 11.86
N ALA A 318 5.97 -3.53 11.29
CA ALA A 318 5.76 -2.31 12.06
C ALA A 318 4.56 -2.39 13.02
N SER A 319 3.48 -3.09 12.61
CA SER A 319 2.34 -3.40 13.47
C SER A 319 2.74 -4.28 14.66
N HIS A 320 3.45 -5.39 14.41
CA HIS A 320 3.98 -6.25 15.48
C HIS A 320 4.83 -5.45 16.47
N ARG A 321 5.77 -4.63 15.98
CA ARG A 321 6.60 -3.77 16.85
C ARG A 321 5.77 -2.84 17.72
N THR A 322 4.66 -2.31 17.19
CA THR A 322 3.76 -1.40 17.92
C THR A 322 2.97 -2.13 19.00
N SER A 323 2.52 -3.36 18.73
CA SER A 323 1.88 -4.22 19.72
C SER A 323 2.84 -4.67 20.82
N TYR A 324 4.07 -5.07 20.50
CA TYR A 324 5.07 -5.41 21.53
C TYR A 324 5.44 -4.21 22.39
N ALA A 325 5.53 -3.01 21.79
CA ALA A 325 5.77 -1.79 22.54
C ALA A 325 4.58 -1.48 23.49
N ARG A 326 3.34 -1.79 23.08
CA ARG A 326 2.13 -1.76 23.93
C ARG A 326 2.21 -2.75 25.09
N ALA A 327 2.56 -4.01 24.83
CA ALA A 327 2.70 -5.02 25.88
C ALA A 327 3.80 -4.62 26.88
N ARG A 328 4.89 -4.03 26.41
CA ARG A 328 5.98 -3.52 27.24
C ARG A 328 5.51 -2.38 28.17
N THR A 329 4.64 -1.48 27.72
CA THR A 329 4.08 -0.44 28.60
C THR A 329 3.17 -1.07 29.66
N GLY A 330 2.32 -2.02 29.28
CA GLY A 330 1.46 -2.75 30.22
C GLY A 330 2.22 -3.54 31.29
N LEU A 331 3.23 -4.31 30.90
CA LEU A 331 4.08 -5.05 31.83
C LEU A 331 4.86 -4.13 32.77
N SER A 332 5.35 -3.00 32.27
CA SER A 332 6.01 -2.00 33.10
C SER A 332 5.07 -1.44 34.17
N LEU A 333 3.81 -1.17 33.79
CA LEU A 333 2.77 -0.66 34.69
C LEU A 333 2.40 -1.68 35.77
N ILE A 334 2.18 -2.93 35.37
CA ILE A 334 1.89 -4.04 36.30
C ILE A 334 3.01 -4.17 37.33
N ARG A 335 4.28 -4.19 36.88
CA ARG A 335 5.44 -4.26 37.77
C ARG A 335 5.45 -3.11 38.77
N THR A 336 5.27 -1.88 38.30
CA THR A 336 5.27 -0.71 39.18
C THR A 336 4.09 -0.70 40.15
N GLY A 337 2.91 -1.15 39.71
CA GLY A 337 1.72 -1.26 40.53
C GLY A 337 1.94 -2.23 41.70
N VAL A 338 2.47 -3.42 41.42
CA VAL A 338 2.81 -4.42 42.46
C VAL A 338 3.83 -3.85 43.46
N SER A 339 4.87 -3.14 42.99
CA SER A 339 5.85 -2.52 43.88
C SER A 339 5.24 -1.47 44.82
N PHE A 340 4.33 -0.62 44.33
CA PHE A 340 3.71 0.41 45.18
C PHE A 340 2.65 -0.13 46.13
N ILE A 341 1.89 -1.16 45.72
CA ILE A 341 0.99 -1.90 46.62
C ILE A 341 1.80 -2.50 47.77
N GLY A 342 2.89 -3.22 47.44
CA GLY A 342 3.77 -3.82 48.44
C GLY A 342 4.41 -2.77 49.36
N LEU A 343 4.89 -1.66 48.80
CA LEU A 343 5.50 -0.57 49.58
C LEU A 343 4.50 0.07 50.55
N GLY A 344 3.28 0.37 50.11
CA GLY A 344 2.23 0.94 50.98
C GLY A 344 1.87 0.00 52.13
N ILE A 345 1.68 -1.30 51.85
CA ILE A 345 1.38 -2.31 52.88
C ILE A 345 2.56 -2.47 53.85
N ALA A 346 3.79 -2.50 53.34
CA ALA A 346 4.99 -2.65 54.15
C ALA A 346 5.20 -1.45 55.08
N MET A 347 5.01 -0.23 54.57
CA MET A 347 5.12 0.98 55.36
C MET A 347 4.09 1.02 56.49
N ASP A 348 2.83 0.69 56.19
CA ASP A 348 1.76 0.65 57.19
C ASP A 348 2.04 -0.38 58.31
N LYS A 349 2.52 -1.57 57.95
CA LYS A 349 2.84 -2.63 58.92
C LYS A 349 4.13 -2.38 59.72
N MET A 350 5.18 -1.87 59.09
CA MET A 350 6.50 -1.77 59.72
C MET A 350 6.67 -0.49 60.54
N LEU A 351 5.99 0.60 60.17
CA LEU A 351 6.12 1.91 60.83
C LEU A 351 4.96 2.23 61.80
N GLY A 352 4.00 1.32 61.95
CA GLY A 352 2.85 1.46 62.85
C GLY A 352 1.75 2.40 62.33
N ALA A 353 0.53 2.19 62.81
CA ALA A 353 -0.61 3.04 62.47
C ALA A 353 -0.48 4.43 63.12
N GLY A 354 -0.43 5.46 62.28
CA GLY A 354 -0.35 6.87 62.71
C GLY A 354 -1.16 7.78 61.77
N PRO A 355 -1.23 9.10 62.04
CA PRO A 355 -2.03 10.04 61.24
C PRO A 355 -1.62 10.11 59.76
N TYR A 356 -0.42 9.62 59.41
CA TYR A 356 0.08 9.57 58.04
C TYR A 356 -0.30 8.29 57.26
N SER A 357 -1.03 7.34 57.87
CA SER A 357 -1.45 6.08 57.22
C SER A 357 -2.32 6.34 55.98
N PHE A 358 -3.00 7.50 55.93
CA PHE A 358 -3.70 7.99 54.73
C PHE A 358 -2.82 8.03 53.47
N THR A 359 -1.56 8.45 53.60
CA THR A 359 -0.64 8.50 52.45
C THR A 359 -0.24 7.13 51.95
N ASP A 360 -0.18 6.14 52.85
CA ASP A 360 0.13 4.75 52.51
C ASP A 360 -1.05 4.08 51.79
N TYR A 361 -2.29 4.40 52.18
CA TYR A 361 -3.49 3.99 51.43
C TYR A 361 -3.58 4.64 50.05
N ILE A 362 -3.22 5.93 49.91
CA ILE A 362 -3.14 6.58 48.59
C ILE A 362 -2.10 5.88 47.72
N LEU A 363 -0.93 5.55 48.27
CA LEU A 363 0.14 4.88 47.53
C LEU A 363 -0.29 3.48 47.08
N ALA A 364 -0.93 2.71 47.96
CA ALA A 364 -1.48 1.40 47.64
C ALA A 364 -2.60 1.50 46.58
N GLY A 365 -3.51 2.46 46.72
CA GLY A 365 -4.58 2.73 45.76
C GLY A 365 -4.04 3.13 44.38
N ALA A 366 -3.03 3.99 44.33
CA ALA A 366 -2.32 4.34 43.10
C ALA A 366 -1.67 3.09 42.45
N GLY A 367 -1.07 2.22 43.26
CA GLY A 367 -0.53 0.94 42.80
C GLY A 367 -1.58 0.00 42.19
N VAL A 368 -2.77 -0.09 42.80
CA VAL A 368 -3.90 -0.87 42.25
C VAL A 368 -4.37 -0.28 40.92
N LEU A 369 -4.51 1.04 40.82
CA LEU A 369 -4.88 1.70 39.57
C LEU A 369 -3.85 1.41 38.47
N MET A 370 -2.55 1.51 38.76
CA MET A 370 -1.48 1.18 37.81
C MET A 370 -1.53 -0.30 37.37
N LEU A 371 -1.89 -1.21 38.27
CA LEU A 371 -2.02 -2.64 37.97
C LEU A 371 -3.19 -2.90 37.02
N ILE A 372 -4.37 -2.37 37.32
CA ILE A 372 -5.56 -2.49 36.46
C ILE A 372 -5.27 -1.88 35.09
N ASP A 373 -4.70 -0.69 35.09
CA ASP A 373 -4.35 0.07 33.91
C ASP A 373 -3.33 -0.68 33.03
N GLY A 374 -2.31 -1.29 33.66
CA GLY A 374 -1.32 -2.14 33.00
C GLY A 374 -1.91 -3.42 32.40
N MET A 375 -2.89 -4.03 33.07
CA MET A 375 -3.64 -5.17 32.53
C MET A 375 -4.46 -4.78 31.29
N LEU A 376 -5.11 -3.62 31.30
CA LEU A 376 -5.83 -3.07 30.14
C LEU A 376 -4.90 -2.81 28.93
N TRP A 377 -3.64 -2.46 29.18
CA TRP A 377 -2.63 -2.35 28.12
C TRP A 377 -2.17 -3.71 27.59
N TYR A 378 -1.99 -4.70 28.47
CA TYR A 378 -1.37 -5.99 28.17
C TYR A 378 -2.33 -7.03 27.57
N LEU A 379 -3.52 -7.19 28.14
CA LEU A 379 -4.48 -8.25 27.76
C LEU A 379 -4.86 -8.24 26.27
N PRO A 380 -5.11 -7.09 25.61
CA PRO A 380 -5.43 -7.06 24.19
C PRO A 380 -4.29 -7.62 23.31
N VAL A 381 -3.03 -7.40 23.71
CA VAL A 381 -1.87 -7.90 22.97
C VAL A 381 -1.74 -9.41 23.11
N ARG A 382 -2.09 -9.98 24.26
CA ARG A 382 -2.06 -11.44 24.46
C ARG A 382 -3.15 -12.17 23.67
N LYS A 383 -4.28 -11.51 23.44
CA LYS A 383 -5.37 -12.04 22.59
C LYS A 383 -5.00 -12.06 21.10
N LEU A 384 -3.97 -11.31 20.69
CA LEU A 384 -3.40 -11.40 19.35
C LEU A 384 -2.56 -12.67 19.23
N LYS A 385 -3.13 -13.74 18.66
CA LYS A 385 -2.33 -14.85 18.14
C LYS A 385 -1.66 -14.40 16.84
N TYR A 386 -0.34 -14.49 16.80
CA TYR A 386 0.46 -14.08 15.66
C TYR A 386 0.91 -15.31 14.89
N GLY A 387 0.14 -15.71 13.88
CA GLY A 387 0.60 -16.64 12.85
C GLY A 387 1.10 -15.86 11.65
N ILE A 388 2.37 -15.43 11.67
CA ILE A 388 3.08 -15.42 10.38
C ILE A 388 3.42 -16.90 10.24
N GLY A 389 2.75 -17.64 9.36
CA GLY A 389 2.95 -19.09 9.14
C GLY A 389 4.40 -19.43 8.76
N ARG A 390 5.30 -19.26 9.71
CA ARG A 390 6.76 -19.38 9.68
C ARG A 390 7.23 -20.33 10.78
N GLU A 391 6.33 -21.14 11.32
CA GLU A 391 6.75 -22.44 11.77
C GLU A 391 7.02 -23.28 10.52
N ILE A 392 8.28 -23.31 10.11
CA ILE A 392 8.80 -24.50 9.46
C ILE A 392 8.51 -25.61 10.47
N LYS A 393 7.47 -26.40 10.22
CA LYS A 393 7.32 -27.69 10.90
C LYS A 393 8.59 -28.45 10.55
N GLU A 394 9.57 -28.45 11.46
CA GLU A 394 10.64 -29.41 11.44
C GLU A 394 9.97 -30.78 11.43
N ARG A 395 10.25 -31.51 10.35
CA ARG A 395 9.63 -32.78 10.02
C ARG A 395 10.31 -33.89 10.79
#